data_AF-A0A7X0U3U7-F1
#
_entry.id   AF-A0A7X0U3U7-F1
#
_cell.length_a   1.000
_cell.length_b   1.000
_cell.length_c   1.000
_cell.angle_alpha   90.00
_cell.angle_beta   90.00
_cell.angle_gamma   90.00
#
_symmetry.space_group_name_H-M   'P 1'
#
loop_
_entity.id
_entity.type
_entity.pdbx_description
1 polymer ?
#
loop_
_entity_poly.entity_id
_entity_poly.type
_entity_poly.pdbx_seq_one_letter_code
_entity_poly.pdbx_strand_id
1 'polypeptide(L)'
;MITQPQAMATPTPDPDEERRRIQTARLVAYRDDGPLAHFLAGKLGAGVPPVPATLVALLAVVAVTVAGLLDSGGPILLLPVAIVLLLVLPTTPRDHLGRFDWLTPPLLRAAEFFTVIAIGLAADAPKWLLFVLVYVVGYHTYDTVYRTRQSIWPPAWVFRAGLGWELRLLVIGAGAAFGVLTPVLAVLTAYLFVLFAVESVTSWVRLDKASAQAGADAEQDLEASPEDALEQATGEAEKG
;
A
#
# COMPACT_ATOMS: atom_id res chain seq x y z
N MET A 1 33.49 9.54 -44.68
CA MET A 1 33.19 8.46 -43.71
C MET A 1 32.68 9.11 -42.44
N ILE A 2 31.37 9.15 -42.24
CA ILE A 2 30.74 9.68 -41.03
C ILE A 2 30.47 8.47 -40.13
N THR A 3 31.29 8.28 -39.11
CA THR A 3 31.04 7.29 -38.05
C THR A 3 29.85 7.78 -37.22
N GLN A 4 28.70 7.12 -37.34
CA GLN A 4 27.61 7.35 -36.40
C GLN A 4 28.08 6.94 -35.00
N PRO A 5 27.83 7.75 -33.96
CA PRO A 5 28.10 7.35 -32.58
C PRO A 5 27.17 6.19 -32.22
N GLN A 6 27.77 5.05 -31.91
CA GLN A 6 27.07 3.87 -31.40
C GLN A 6 26.33 4.28 -30.12
N ALA A 7 24.99 4.21 -30.12
CA ALA A 7 24.20 4.45 -28.92
C ALA A 7 24.67 3.48 -27.83
N MET A 8 25.28 4.00 -26.76
CA MET A 8 25.74 3.16 -25.66
C MET A 8 24.52 2.44 -25.08
N ALA A 9 24.49 1.12 -25.21
CA ALA A 9 23.47 0.28 -24.60
C ALA A 9 23.38 0.63 -23.11
N THR A 10 22.18 0.97 -22.65
CA THR A 10 21.95 1.22 -21.22
C THR A 10 22.41 -0.02 -20.44
N PRO A 11 23.32 0.10 -19.46
CA PRO A 11 23.82 -1.06 -18.73
C PRO A 11 22.65 -1.82 -18.11
N THR A 12 22.58 -3.12 -18.35
CA THR A 12 21.62 -4.00 -17.67
C THR A 12 21.84 -3.85 -16.15
N PRO A 13 20.79 -3.53 -15.36
CA PRO A 13 20.92 -3.39 -13.91
C PRO A 13 21.45 -4.68 -13.28
N ASP A 14 22.25 -4.54 -12.22
CA ASP A 14 22.67 -5.69 -11.40
C ASP A 14 21.43 -6.43 -10.86
N PRO A 15 21.28 -7.75 -11.09
CA PRO A 15 20.16 -8.54 -10.59
C PRO A 15 19.92 -8.39 -9.07
N ASP A 16 20.97 -8.21 -8.27
CA ASP A 16 20.86 -8.06 -6.82
C ASP A 16 20.34 -6.68 -6.40
N GLU A 17 20.71 -5.63 -7.13
CA GLU A 17 20.16 -4.29 -6.96
C GLU A 17 18.66 -4.25 -7.26
N GLU A 18 18.25 -4.86 -8.38
CA GLU A 18 16.83 -4.90 -8.75
C GLU A 18 16.01 -5.72 -7.75
N ARG A 19 16.56 -6.83 -7.23
CA ARG A 19 15.92 -7.62 -6.17
C ARG A 19 15.67 -6.78 -4.91
N ARG A 20 16.68 -6.03 -4.45
CA ARG A 20 16.56 -5.15 -3.27
C ARG A 20 15.54 -4.04 -3.50
N ARG A 21 15.58 -3.40 -4.67
CA ARG A 21 14.62 -2.35 -5.06
C ARG A 21 13.18 -2.87 -5.02
N ILE A 22 12.91 -4.04 -5.58
CA ILE A 22 11.58 -4.67 -5.55
C ILE A 22 11.16 -5.01 -4.13
N GLN A 23 12.07 -5.51 -3.29
CA GLN A 23 11.78 -5.82 -1.89
C GLN A 23 11.39 -4.56 -1.09
N THR A 24 12.17 -3.48 -1.22
CA THR A 24 11.84 -2.18 -0.62
C THR A 24 10.49 -1.68 -1.09
N ALA A 25 10.25 -1.67 -2.42
CA ALA A 25 8.99 -1.20 -2.99
C ALA A 25 7.79 -1.99 -2.47
N ARG A 26 7.91 -3.32 -2.30
CA ARG A 26 6.85 -4.16 -1.71
C ARG A 26 6.55 -3.76 -0.27
N LEU A 27 7.58 -3.64 0.57
CA LEU A 27 7.37 -3.31 1.98
C LEU A 27 6.80 -1.90 2.16
N VAL A 28 7.23 -0.93 1.35
CA VAL A 28 6.65 0.41 1.32
C VAL A 28 5.17 0.35 0.91
N ALA A 29 4.82 -0.41 -0.14
CA ALA A 29 3.43 -0.57 -0.55
C ALA A 29 2.57 -1.24 0.55
N TYR A 30 3.10 -2.24 1.26
CA TYR A 30 2.37 -2.97 2.31
C TYR A 30 2.17 -2.16 3.59
N ARG A 31 3.04 -1.19 3.86
CA ARG A 31 2.87 -0.26 5.00
C ARG A 31 1.67 0.66 4.82
N ASP A 32 1.27 0.92 3.56
CA ASP A 32 0.14 1.77 3.23
C ASP A 32 0.28 3.16 3.89
N ASP A 33 1.48 3.73 3.72
CA ASP A 33 1.85 5.07 4.17
C ASP A 33 1.12 6.12 3.31
N GLY A 34 0.36 7.00 3.95
CA GLY A 34 -0.45 8.01 3.27
C GLY A 34 0.26 9.37 3.09
N PRO A 35 -0.53 10.45 2.91
CA PRO A 35 -0.01 11.77 2.63
C PRO A 35 0.93 12.35 3.70
N LEU A 36 0.67 12.08 4.98
CA LEU A 36 1.47 12.68 6.06
C LEU A 36 2.82 11.96 6.18
N ALA A 37 2.84 10.63 6.02
CA ALA A 37 4.08 9.87 5.95
C ALA A 37 4.94 10.34 4.74
N HIS A 38 4.34 10.51 3.57
CA HIS A 38 5.03 11.03 2.38
C HIS A 38 5.59 12.44 2.58
N PHE A 39 4.82 13.34 3.20
CA PHE A 39 5.26 14.71 3.47
C PHE A 39 6.45 14.77 4.45
N LEU A 40 6.52 13.84 5.40
CA LEU A 40 7.55 13.80 6.44
C LEU A 40 8.78 12.99 6.05
N ALA A 41 8.68 12.05 5.10
CA ALA A 41 9.78 11.15 4.72
C ALA A 41 11.10 11.90 4.45
N GLY A 42 11.06 13.02 3.73
CA GLY A 42 12.25 13.83 3.43
C GLY A 42 12.76 14.72 4.58
N LYS A 43 12.03 14.79 5.70
CA LYS A 43 12.31 15.71 6.83
C LYS A 43 12.86 15.02 8.07
N LEU A 44 12.80 13.69 8.12
CA LEU A 44 13.06 12.88 9.32
C LEU A 44 14.47 12.28 9.37
N GLY A 45 15.38 12.75 8.50
CA GLY A 45 16.76 12.24 8.43
C GLY A 45 16.80 10.73 8.15
N ALA A 46 17.64 10.01 8.88
CA ALA A 46 17.81 8.55 8.72
C ALA A 46 16.66 7.70 9.29
N GLY A 47 15.71 8.31 10.02
CA GLY A 47 14.60 7.62 10.66
C GLY A 47 15.01 6.60 11.75
N VAL A 48 14.02 5.95 12.35
CA VAL A 48 14.20 4.96 13.43
C VAL A 48 13.92 3.53 12.94
N PRO A 49 14.44 2.48 13.63
CA PRO A 49 14.23 1.10 13.20
C PRO A 49 12.75 0.73 13.24
N PRO A 50 12.19 0.19 12.13
CA PRO A 50 10.75 0.11 11.96
C PRO A 50 10.10 -0.93 12.88
N VAL A 51 10.70 -2.10 13.02
CA VAL A 51 10.16 -3.21 13.82
C VAL A 51 10.03 -2.87 15.32
N PRO A 52 11.10 -2.45 16.04
CA PRO A 52 10.95 -2.13 17.45
C PRO A 52 10.03 -0.94 17.68
N ALA A 53 10.05 0.07 16.81
CA ALA A 53 9.18 1.23 16.94
C ALA A 53 7.69 0.86 16.77
N THR A 54 7.35 0.08 15.74
CA THR A 54 5.98 -0.41 15.50
C THR A 54 5.51 -1.38 16.59
N LEU A 55 6.39 -2.26 17.09
CA LEU A 55 6.08 -3.16 18.19
C LEU A 55 5.79 -2.39 19.48
N VAL A 56 6.63 -1.41 19.83
CA VAL A 56 6.39 -0.56 21.01
C VAL A 56 5.09 0.24 20.87
N ALA A 57 4.78 0.74 19.67
CA ALA A 57 3.51 1.42 19.42
C ALA A 57 2.30 0.51 19.70
N LEU A 58 2.30 -0.71 19.14
CA LEU A 58 1.25 -1.70 19.38
C LEU A 58 1.11 -2.01 20.87
N LEU A 59 2.22 -2.33 21.56
CA LEU A 59 2.21 -2.66 22.98
C LEU A 59 1.74 -1.49 23.85
N ALA A 60 2.12 -0.26 23.52
CA ALA A 60 1.69 0.93 24.25
C ALA A 60 0.20 1.20 24.08
N VAL A 61 -0.36 1.03 22.88
CA VAL A 61 -1.81 1.14 22.67
C VAL A 61 -2.56 0.05 23.44
N VAL A 62 -2.07 -1.20 23.42
CA VAL A 62 -2.63 -2.29 24.23
C VAL A 62 -2.60 -1.94 25.71
N ALA A 63 -1.47 -1.45 26.22
CA ALA A 63 -1.31 -1.09 27.64
C ALA A 63 -2.29 0.02 28.06
N VAL A 64 -2.41 1.10 27.27
CA VAL A 64 -3.36 2.19 27.55
C VAL A 64 -4.81 1.70 27.52
N THR A 65 -5.14 0.79 26.60
CA THR A 65 -6.49 0.21 26.49
C THR A 65 -6.81 -0.67 27.70
N VAL A 66 -5.90 -1.58 28.08
CA VAL A 66 -6.08 -2.49 29.23
C VAL A 66 -6.09 -1.74 30.56
N ALA A 67 -5.38 -0.61 30.65
CA ALA A 67 -5.40 0.25 31.84
C ALA A 67 -6.72 1.03 32.02
N GLY A 68 -7.69 0.92 31.09
CA GLY A 68 -8.97 1.62 31.16
C GLY A 68 -8.87 3.13 30.90
N LEU A 69 -7.76 3.61 30.33
CA LEU A 69 -7.54 5.05 30.11
C LEU A 69 -8.54 5.64 29.11
N LEU A 70 -9.09 4.81 28.21
CA LEU A 70 -10.03 5.21 27.18
C LEU A 70 -11.47 5.34 27.70
N ASP A 71 -11.79 4.81 28.88
CA ASP A 71 -13.15 4.72 29.42
C ASP A 71 -13.75 6.10 29.73
N SER A 72 -12.90 7.10 29.94
CA SER A 72 -13.34 8.49 30.14
C SER A 72 -13.85 9.17 28.86
N GLY A 73 -13.58 8.60 27.69
CA GLY A 73 -13.99 9.14 26.40
C GLY A 73 -13.41 10.53 26.09
N GLY A 74 -14.01 11.23 25.13
CA GLY A 74 -13.59 12.59 24.76
C GLY A 74 -12.14 12.65 24.24
N PRO A 75 -11.38 13.72 24.55
CA PRO A 75 -10.05 13.94 23.96
C PRO A 75 -9.02 12.83 24.22
N ILE A 76 -9.17 12.03 25.29
CA ILE A 76 -8.22 10.93 25.59
C ILE A 76 -8.21 9.88 24.48
N LEU A 77 -9.26 9.78 23.66
CA LEU A 77 -9.36 8.84 22.54
C LEU A 77 -8.36 9.16 21.41
N LEU A 78 -7.73 10.34 21.43
CA LEU A 78 -6.60 10.67 20.56
C LEU A 78 -5.27 10.06 21.02
N LEU A 79 -5.17 9.60 22.27
CA LEU A 79 -3.91 9.08 22.82
C LEU A 79 -3.39 7.85 22.05
N PRO A 80 -4.20 6.80 21.77
CA PRO A 80 -3.78 5.70 20.91
C PRO A 80 -3.26 6.15 19.54
N VAL A 81 -3.96 7.11 18.92
CA VAL A 81 -3.60 7.68 17.61
C VAL A 81 -2.25 8.39 17.68
N ALA A 82 -2.05 9.21 18.71
CA ALA A 82 -0.79 9.91 18.94
C ALA A 82 0.37 8.94 19.17
N ILE A 83 0.17 7.86 19.94
CA ILE A 83 1.17 6.81 20.17
C ILE A 83 1.63 6.21 18.84
N VAL A 84 0.69 5.77 18.01
CA VAL A 84 1.03 5.15 16.71
C VAL A 84 1.72 6.14 15.78
N LEU A 85 1.20 7.36 15.65
CA LEU A 85 1.80 8.40 14.81
C LEU A 85 3.24 8.73 15.23
N LEU A 86 3.46 9.04 16.51
CA LEU A 86 4.75 9.49 17.03
C LEU A 86 5.82 8.42 16.92
N LEU A 87 5.46 7.15 17.10
CA LEU A 87 6.41 6.04 17.06
C LEU A 87 6.63 5.50 15.64
N VAL A 88 5.61 5.52 14.78
CA VAL A 88 5.69 4.89 13.45
C VAL A 88 6.09 5.87 12.35
N LEU A 89 5.66 7.14 12.36
CA LEU A 89 6.05 8.11 11.32
C LEU A 89 7.58 8.26 11.16
N PRO A 90 8.39 8.26 12.24
CA PRO A 90 9.84 8.31 12.11
C PRO A 90 10.48 7.10 11.39
N THR A 91 9.71 6.05 11.09
CA THR A 91 10.19 4.85 10.39
C THR A 91 10.11 4.96 8.87
N THR A 92 9.34 5.91 8.33
CA THR A 92 9.08 6.08 6.89
C THR A 92 10.32 6.28 6.01
N PRO A 93 11.41 6.95 6.45
CA PRO A 93 12.61 7.11 5.61
C PRO A 93 13.42 5.83 5.36
N ARG A 94 13.08 4.71 5.99
CA ARG A 94 13.86 3.47 5.95
C ARG A 94 13.67 2.72 4.62
N ASP A 95 14.73 2.05 4.19
CA ASP A 95 14.75 1.18 3.00
C ASP A 95 14.11 -0.19 3.21
N HIS A 96 13.84 -0.55 4.47
CA HIS A 96 13.22 -1.80 4.90
C HIS A 96 14.00 -3.07 4.47
N LEU A 97 15.33 -3.00 4.41
CA LEU A 97 16.20 -4.13 4.01
C LEU A 97 16.72 -4.97 5.19
N GLY A 98 16.37 -4.63 6.44
CA GLY A 98 16.76 -5.39 7.61
C GLY A 98 16.16 -6.80 7.67
N ARG A 99 16.85 -7.74 8.34
CA ARG A 99 16.44 -9.16 8.48
C ARG A 99 15.00 -9.36 8.96
N PHE A 100 14.51 -8.45 9.79
CA PHE A 100 13.17 -8.50 10.39
C PHE A 100 12.21 -7.47 9.81
N ASP A 101 12.63 -6.64 8.85
CA ASP A 101 11.81 -5.52 8.38
C ASP A 101 10.53 -5.96 7.66
N TRP A 102 10.46 -7.22 7.23
CA TRP A 102 9.24 -7.88 6.75
C TRP A 102 8.12 -7.96 7.81
N LEU A 103 8.44 -7.84 9.11
CA LEU A 103 7.45 -7.75 10.19
C LEU A 103 6.79 -6.36 10.29
N THR A 104 7.36 -5.35 9.63
CA THR A 104 6.87 -3.97 9.73
C THR A 104 5.43 -3.83 9.26
N PRO A 105 5.04 -4.29 8.05
CA PRO A 105 3.65 -4.18 7.62
C PRO A 105 2.62 -4.90 8.52
N PRO A 106 2.82 -6.18 8.93
CA PRO A 106 1.85 -6.84 9.79
C PRO A 106 1.77 -6.24 11.20
N LEU A 107 2.87 -5.76 11.78
CA LEU A 107 2.85 -5.04 13.06
C LEU A 107 2.09 -3.72 12.95
N LEU A 108 2.31 -2.97 11.87
CA LEU A 108 1.59 -1.72 11.62
C LEU A 108 0.10 -1.95 11.40
N ARG A 109 -0.28 -2.99 10.64
CA ARG A 109 -1.70 -3.38 10.50
C ARG A 109 -2.33 -3.80 11.81
N ALA A 110 -1.62 -4.57 12.65
CA ALA A 110 -2.09 -4.91 13.98
C ALA A 110 -2.30 -3.66 14.85
N ALA A 111 -1.35 -2.72 14.84
CA ALA A 111 -1.45 -1.46 15.57
C ALA A 111 -2.64 -0.61 15.11
N GLU A 112 -2.84 -0.47 13.79
CA GLU A 112 -3.97 0.27 13.24
C GLU A 112 -5.30 -0.38 13.60
N PHE A 113 -5.49 -1.68 13.32
CA PHE A 113 -6.76 -2.36 13.58
C PHE A 113 -7.10 -2.40 15.06
N PHE A 114 -6.10 -2.66 15.91
CA PHE A 114 -6.31 -2.62 17.35
C PHE A 114 -6.71 -1.21 17.82
N THR A 115 -6.05 -0.17 17.31
CA THR A 115 -6.41 1.23 17.63
C THR A 115 -7.84 1.58 17.21
N VAL A 116 -8.24 1.22 15.98
CA VAL A 116 -9.60 1.44 15.47
C VAL A 116 -10.64 0.73 16.34
N ILE A 117 -10.38 -0.53 16.70
CA ILE A 117 -11.29 -1.31 17.54
C ILE A 117 -11.34 -0.73 18.96
N ALA A 118 -10.20 -0.40 19.58
CA ALA A 118 -10.15 0.13 20.93
C ALA A 118 -10.91 1.47 21.05
N ILE A 119 -10.67 2.40 20.13
CA ILE A 119 -11.40 3.68 20.07
C ILE A 119 -12.88 3.45 19.81
N GLY A 120 -13.20 2.59 18.84
CA GLY A 120 -14.57 2.26 18.47
C GLY A 120 -15.39 1.69 19.63
N LEU A 121 -14.80 0.77 20.40
CA LEU A 121 -15.46 0.18 21.57
C LEU A 121 -15.60 1.19 22.71
N ALA A 122 -14.56 1.99 22.99
CA ALA A 122 -14.61 3.01 24.04
C ALA A 122 -15.65 4.11 23.75
N ALA A 123 -15.91 4.41 22.47
CA ALA A 123 -16.90 5.37 22.03
C ALA A 123 -18.26 4.74 21.66
N ASP A 124 -18.50 3.47 22.01
CA ASP A 124 -19.73 2.69 21.74
C ASP A 124 -20.18 2.71 20.26
N ALA A 125 -19.21 2.68 19.34
CA ALA A 125 -19.50 2.59 17.91
C ALA A 125 -20.11 1.23 17.54
N PRO A 126 -20.96 1.18 16.49
CA PRO A 126 -21.53 -0.08 16.02
C PRO A 126 -20.44 -1.08 15.60
N LYS A 127 -20.41 -2.25 16.27
CA LYS A 127 -19.38 -3.28 16.07
C LYS A 127 -19.32 -3.79 14.62
N TRP A 128 -20.47 -3.88 13.95
CA TRP A 128 -20.54 -4.28 12.55
C TRP A 128 -19.82 -3.28 11.64
N LEU A 129 -19.86 -1.99 11.97
CA LEU A 129 -19.21 -0.95 11.17
C LEU A 129 -17.69 -0.98 11.36
N LEU A 130 -17.22 -1.22 12.58
CA LEU A 130 -15.80 -1.48 12.86
C LEU A 130 -15.29 -2.70 12.07
N PHE A 131 -16.07 -3.78 12.08
CA PHE A 131 -15.75 -4.99 11.32
C PHE A 131 -15.64 -4.70 9.81
N VAL A 132 -16.63 -4.01 9.23
CA VAL A 132 -16.61 -3.68 7.79
C VAL A 132 -15.44 -2.77 7.45
N LEU A 133 -15.14 -1.76 8.27
CA LEU A 133 -13.98 -0.88 8.05
C LEU A 133 -12.65 -1.67 8.07
N VAL A 134 -12.45 -2.52 9.08
CA VAL A 134 -11.27 -3.38 9.18
C VAL A 134 -11.19 -4.33 7.99
N TYR A 135 -12.32 -4.91 7.56
CA TYR A 135 -12.38 -5.75 6.37
C TYR A 135 -11.97 -4.98 5.10
N VAL A 136 -12.47 -3.76 4.90
CA VAL A 136 -12.15 -2.93 3.73
C VAL A 136 -10.65 -2.62 3.66
N VAL A 137 -10.07 -2.18 4.77
CA VAL A 137 -8.62 -1.88 4.84
C VAL A 137 -7.78 -3.16 4.73
N GLY A 138 -8.24 -4.25 5.35
CA GLY A 138 -7.60 -5.57 5.26
C GLY A 138 -7.62 -6.12 3.84
N TYR A 139 -8.74 -6.00 3.14
CA TYR A 139 -8.89 -6.38 1.73
C TYR A 139 -7.96 -5.57 0.83
N HIS A 140 -7.88 -4.25 1.02
CA HIS A 140 -6.93 -3.42 0.26
C HIS A 140 -5.48 -3.86 0.45
N THR A 141 -5.10 -4.20 1.69
CA THR A 141 -3.75 -4.71 2.00
C THR A 141 -3.53 -6.07 1.32
N TYR A 142 -4.51 -6.97 1.38
CA TYR A 142 -4.48 -8.27 0.72
C TYR A 142 -4.35 -8.13 -0.80
N ASP A 143 -5.18 -7.29 -1.43
CA ASP A 143 -5.17 -7.00 -2.86
C ASP A 143 -3.80 -6.49 -3.32
N THR A 144 -3.22 -5.54 -2.57
CA THR A 144 -1.88 -5.00 -2.83
C THR A 144 -0.80 -6.10 -2.79
N VAL A 145 -0.85 -7.01 -1.82
CA VAL A 145 0.09 -8.14 -1.73
C VAL A 145 -0.04 -9.07 -2.96
N TYR A 146 -1.26 -9.39 -3.38
CA TYR A 146 -1.45 -10.30 -4.51
C TYR A 146 -1.08 -9.67 -5.85
N ARG A 147 -1.42 -8.39 -6.06
CA ARG A 147 -1.05 -7.67 -7.28
C ARG A 147 0.46 -7.50 -7.42
N THR A 148 1.16 -7.14 -6.35
CA THR A 148 2.63 -6.97 -6.39
C THR A 148 3.39 -8.29 -6.53
N ARG A 149 2.76 -9.44 -6.23
CA ARG A 149 3.29 -10.77 -6.58
C ARG A 149 3.18 -11.07 -8.07
N GLN A 150 2.18 -10.51 -8.75
CA GLN A 150 1.99 -10.54 -10.21
C GLN A 150 2.70 -9.38 -10.93
N SER A 151 3.61 -8.67 -10.25
CA SER A 151 4.32 -7.49 -10.77
C SER A 151 3.40 -6.31 -11.17
N ILE A 152 2.19 -6.27 -10.63
CA ILE A 152 1.23 -5.18 -10.82
C ILE A 152 1.26 -4.31 -9.58
N TRP A 153 1.59 -3.04 -9.78
CA TRP A 153 1.71 -2.10 -8.67
C TRP A 153 0.48 -1.20 -8.62
N PRO A 154 -0.17 -1.05 -7.45
CA PRO A 154 -1.20 -0.04 -7.28
C PRO A 154 -0.62 1.35 -7.61
N PRO A 155 -1.34 2.17 -8.39
CA PRO A 155 -0.86 3.49 -8.73
C PRO A 155 -0.77 4.38 -7.48
N ALA A 156 0.26 5.23 -7.41
CA ALA A 156 0.59 6.00 -6.20
C ALA A 156 -0.56 6.89 -5.67
N TRP A 157 -1.50 7.31 -6.53
CA TRP A 157 -2.65 8.11 -6.11
C TRP A 157 -3.60 7.34 -5.20
N VAL A 158 -3.64 6.00 -5.28
CA VAL A 158 -4.52 5.14 -4.48
C VAL A 158 -4.14 5.22 -3.00
N PHE A 159 -2.84 5.19 -2.69
CA PHE A 159 -2.36 5.33 -1.32
C PHE A 159 -2.67 6.72 -0.74
N ARG A 160 -2.62 7.78 -1.56
CA ARG A 160 -3.01 9.13 -1.13
C ARG A 160 -4.51 9.26 -0.91
N ALA A 161 -5.31 8.75 -1.85
CA ALA A 161 -6.77 8.77 -1.76
C ALA A 161 -7.28 7.86 -0.64
N GLY A 162 -6.60 6.74 -0.39
CA GLY A 162 -6.88 5.80 0.69
C GLY A 162 -6.51 6.33 2.08
N LEU A 163 -6.00 7.57 2.15
CA LEU A 163 -5.64 8.32 3.36
C LEU A 163 -4.43 7.77 4.13
N GLY A 164 -3.99 6.55 3.83
CA GLY A 164 -2.99 5.82 4.62
C GLY A 164 -3.46 5.53 6.04
N TRP A 165 -2.65 4.78 6.79
CA TRP A 165 -2.97 4.45 8.18
C TRP A 165 -3.06 5.69 9.05
N GLU A 166 -2.26 6.72 8.76
CA GLU A 166 -2.08 7.85 9.64
C GLU A 166 -3.28 8.81 9.60
N LEU A 167 -3.78 9.18 8.42
CA LEU A 167 -4.96 10.04 8.34
C LEU A 167 -6.24 9.29 8.69
N ARG A 168 -6.34 7.97 8.41
CA ARG A 168 -7.47 7.16 8.89
C ARG A 168 -7.56 7.17 10.41
N LEU A 169 -6.45 6.93 11.10
CA LEU A 169 -6.42 7.00 12.57
C LEU A 169 -6.72 8.41 13.09
N LEU A 170 -6.19 9.46 12.46
CA LEU A 170 -6.50 10.85 12.84
C LEU A 170 -7.98 11.18 12.70
N VAL A 171 -8.61 10.82 11.58
CA VAL A 171 -10.04 11.06 11.33
C VAL A 171 -10.90 10.30 12.35
N ILE A 172 -10.57 9.03 12.62
CA ILE A 172 -11.28 8.19 13.60
C ILE A 172 -11.11 8.75 15.01
N GLY A 173 -9.88 9.05 15.43
CA GLY A 173 -9.59 9.60 16.76
C GLY A 173 -10.24 10.96 16.98
N ALA A 174 -10.21 11.85 15.98
CA ALA A 174 -10.88 13.14 16.04
C ALA A 174 -12.41 12.97 16.13
N GLY A 175 -12.99 12.14 15.28
CA GLY A 175 -14.43 11.83 15.32
C GLY A 175 -14.86 11.30 16.69
N ALA A 176 -14.06 10.44 17.31
CA ALA A 176 -14.29 9.92 18.65
C ALA A 176 -14.16 11.01 19.73
N ALA A 177 -13.12 11.84 19.67
CA ALA A 177 -12.90 12.92 20.62
C ALA A 177 -14.02 13.97 20.61
N PHE A 178 -14.62 14.22 19.44
CA PHE A 178 -15.75 15.13 19.27
C PHE A 178 -17.13 14.47 19.44
N GLY A 179 -17.19 13.16 19.76
CA GLY A 179 -18.46 12.45 19.98
C GLY A 179 -19.28 12.18 18.72
N VAL A 180 -18.67 12.20 17.54
CA VAL A 180 -19.30 11.98 16.22
C VAL A 180 -18.70 10.78 15.48
N LEU A 181 -18.20 9.78 16.21
CA LEU A 181 -17.47 8.65 15.62
C LEU A 181 -18.30 7.84 14.64
N THR A 182 -19.55 7.51 14.97
CA THR A 182 -20.41 6.66 14.13
C THR A 182 -20.61 7.20 12.71
N PRO A 183 -21.02 8.48 12.49
CA PRO A 183 -21.11 9.01 11.13
C PRO A 183 -19.74 9.10 10.45
N VAL A 184 -18.67 9.40 11.18
CA VAL A 184 -17.30 9.42 10.63
C VAL A 184 -16.92 8.04 10.09
N LEU A 185 -17.14 6.98 10.87
CA LEU A 185 -16.89 5.61 10.43
C LEU A 185 -17.75 5.23 9.23
N ALA A 186 -19.02 5.65 9.19
CA ALA A 186 -19.92 5.31 8.09
C ALA A 186 -19.45 5.93 6.76
N VAL A 187 -19.12 7.21 6.78
CA VAL A 187 -18.62 7.94 5.61
C VAL A 187 -17.25 7.39 5.18
N LEU A 188 -16.33 7.21 6.13
CA LEU A 188 -14.98 6.69 5.83
C LEU A 188 -15.07 5.28 5.24
N THR A 189 -15.90 4.40 5.81
CA THR A 189 -16.08 3.03 5.31
C THR A 189 -16.65 3.03 3.91
N ALA A 190 -17.72 3.79 3.65
CA ALA A 190 -18.33 3.86 2.32
C ALA A 190 -17.34 4.41 1.28
N TYR A 191 -16.61 5.47 1.61
CA TYR A 191 -15.59 6.07 0.76
C TYR A 191 -14.48 5.08 0.41
N LEU A 192 -13.87 4.44 1.42
CA LEU A 192 -12.78 3.48 1.20
C LEU A 192 -13.25 2.22 0.49
N PHE A 193 -14.46 1.73 0.79
CA PHE A 193 -15.05 0.57 0.12
C PHE A 193 -15.16 0.84 -1.38
N VAL A 194 -15.77 1.96 -1.78
CA VAL A 194 -15.92 2.31 -3.20
C VAL A 194 -14.56 2.49 -3.86
N LEU A 195 -13.66 3.24 -3.22
CA LEU A 195 -12.32 3.52 -3.74
C LEU A 195 -11.55 2.21 -4.04
N PHE A 196 -11.44 1.33 -3.04
CA PHE A 196 -10.64 0.11 -3.18
C PHE A 196 -11.34 -0.95 -4.03
N ALA A 197 -12.66 -1.05 -3.99
CA ALA A 197 -13.39 -1.99 -4.85
C ALA A 197 -13.25 -1.61 -6.34
N VAL A 198 -13.43 -0.33 -6.68
CA VAL A 198 -13.28 0.13 -8.07
C VAL A 198 -11.86 -0.06 -8.56
N GLU A 199 -10.85 0.29 -7.76
CA GLU A 199 -9.46 0.15 -8.17
C GLU A 199 -9.03 -1.31 -8.31
N SER A 200 -9.46 -2.19 -7.39
CA SER A 200 -9.18 -3.63 -7.47
C SER A 200 -9.83 -4.23 -8.72
N VAL A 201 -11.14 -4.04 -8.92
CA VAL A 201 -11.87 -4.60 -10.08
C VAL A 201 -11.28 -4.11 -11.39
N THR A 202 -11.03 -2.81 -11.52
CA THR A 202 -10.46 -2.25 -12.76
C THR A 202 -9.06 -2.77 -13.05
N SER A 203 -8.25 -2.99 -12.01
CA SER A 203 -6.89 -3.52 -12.16
C SER A 203 -6.88 -4.99 -12.57
N TRP A 204 -7.70 -5.84 -11.92
CA TRP A 204 -7.79 -7.25 -12.27
C TRP A 204 -8.37 -7.48 -13.66
N VAL A 205 -9.38 -6.69 -14.07
CA VAL A 205 -9.93 -6.76 -15.43
C VAL A 205 -8.90 -6.34 -16.49
N ARG A 206 -8.06 -5.34 -16.20
CA ARG A 206 -6.98 -4.93 -17.12
C ARG A 206 -5.92 -6.03 -17.26
N LEU A 207 -5.58 -6.70 -16.17
CA LEU A 207 -4.63 -7.82 -16.18
C LEU A 207 -5.15 -9.00 -17.01
N ASP A 208 -6.41 -9.36 -16.82
CA ASP A 208 -7.06 -10.46 -17.54
C ASP A 208 -7.02 -10.20 -19.06
N LYS A 209 -7.41 -9.00 -19.49
CA LYS A 209 -7.34 -8.58 -20.90
C LYS A 209 -5.93 -8.61 -21.46
N ALA A 210 -4.94 -8.12 -20.70
CA ALA A 210 -3.55 -8.12 -21.14
C ALA A 210 -2.98 -9.54 -21.29
N SER A 211 -3.33 -10.44 -20.36
CA SER A 211 -2.96 -11.85 -20.41
C SER A 211 -3.59 -12.57 -21.61
N ALA A 212 -4.88 -12.30 -21.89
CA ALA A 212 -5.57 -12.85 -23.03
C ALA A 212 -4.97 -12.38 -24.37
N GLN A 213 -4.62 -11.09 -24.48
CA GLN A 213 -3.97 -10.55 -25.67
C GLN A 213 -2.58 -11.18 -25.90
N ALA A 214 -1.76 -11.26 -24.86
CA ALA A 214 -0.43 -11.89 -24.96
C ALA A 214 -0.51 -13.37 -25.37
N GLY A 215 -1.55 -14.09 -24.94
CA GLY A 215 -1.81 -15.46 -25.38
C GLY A 215 -2.18 -15.54 -26.87
N ALA A 216 -3.03 -14.63 -27.34
CA ALA A 216 -3.41 -14.57 -28.76
C ALA A 216 -2.23 -14.19 -29.66
N ASP A 217 -1.41 -13.23 -29.24
CA ASP A 217 -0.20 -12.81 -29.97
C ASP A 217 0.81 -13.99 -30.06
N ALA A 218 0.98 -14.73 -28.97
CA ALA A 218 1.86 -15.90 -28.96
C ALA A 218 1.35 -17.06 -29.83
N GLU A 219 0.02 -17.24 -29.95
CA GLU A 219 -0.58 -18.22 -30.86
C GLU A 219 -0.36 -17.81 -32.32
N GLN A 220 -0.53 -16.53 -32.64
CA GLN A 220 -0.23 -15.99 -33.98
C GLN A 220 1.25 -16.17 -34.37
N ASP A 221 2.18 -15.92 -33.44
CA ASP A 221 3.62 -16.14 -33.67
C ASP A 221 3.96 -17.61 -33.95
N LEU A 222 3.22 -18.55 -33.36
CA LEU A 222 3.39 -19.99 -33.61
C LEU A 222 2.77 -20.44 -34.93
N GLU A 223 1.68 -19.79 -35.37
CA GLU A 223 1.00 -20.06 -36.64
C GLU A 223 1.68 -19.41 -37.85
N ALA A 224 2.48 -18.37 -37.65
CA ALA A 224 3.25 -17.73 -38.71
C ALA A 224 4.32 -18.70 -39.27
N SER A 225 4.14 -19.14 -40.53
CA SER A 225 5.14 -19.97 -41.21
C SER A 225 6.40 -19.15 -41.48
N PRO A 226 7.61 -19.73 -41.40
CA PRO A 226 8.84 -19.03 -41.78
C PRO A 226 8.82 -18.49 -43.23
N GLU A 227 7.97 -19.04 -44.10
CA GLU A 227 7.72 -18.53 -45.45
C GLU A 227 6.93 -17.21 -45.45
N ASP A 228 5.93 -17.05 -44.58
CA ASP A 228 5.13 -15.82 -44.46
C ASP A 228 5.97 -14.64 -43.93
N ALA A 229 6.91 -14.93 -43.02
CA ALA A 229 7.87 -13.93 -42.52
C ALA A 229 8.88 -13.49 -43.60
N LEU A 230 9.27 -14.40 -44.50
CA LEU A 230 10.14 -14.10 -45.65
C LEU A 230 9.41 -13.30 -46.74
N GLU A 231 8.13 -13.61 -47.01
CA GLU A 231 7.29 -12.85 -47.94
C GLU A 231 7.00 -11.43 -47.44
N GLN A 232 6.77 -11.24 -46.14
CA GLN A 232 6.62 -9.90 -45.55
C GLN A 232 7.92 -9.07 -45.66
N ALA A 233 9.07 -9.66 -45.35
CA ALA A 233 10.36 -8.98 -45.45
C ALA A 233 10.74 -8.61 -46.90
N THR A 234 10.37 -9.43 -47.88
CA THR A 234 10.59 -9.15 -49.31
C THR A 234 9.59 -8.13 -49.86
N GLY A 235 8.32 -8.18 -49.45
CA GLY A 235 7.30 -7.21 -49.84
C GLY A 235 7.50 -5.80 -49.27
N GLU A 236 8.15 -5.66 -48.10
CA GLU A 236 8.58 -4.36 -47.57
C GLU A 236 9.80 -3.78 -48.32
N ALA A 237 10.70 -4.65 -48.81
CA ALA A 237 11.86 -4.25 -49.60
C ALA A 237 11.49 -3.77 -51.02
N GLU A 238 10.40 -4.26 -51.62
CA GLU A 238 9.91 -3.80 -52.93
C GLU A 238 9.12 -2.48 -52.88
N LYS A 239 8.75 -1.99 -51.68
CA LYS A 239 8.00 -0.74 -51.50
C LYS A 239 8.88 0.48 -51.16
N GLY A 240 10.19 0.30 -50.99
CA GLY A 240 11.18 1.37 -50.78
C GLY A 240 11.91 1.76 -52.05
#